data_AF-A0A846XZL1-F1
#
_entry.id   AF-A0A846XZL1-F1
#
_cell.length_a   1.000
_cell.length_b   1.000
_cell.length_c   1.000
_cell.angle_alpha   90.00
_cell.angle_beta   90.00
_cell.angle_gamma   90.00
#
_symmetry.space_group_name_H-M   'P 1'
#
loop_
_entity.id
_entity.type
_entity.pdbx_description
1 polymer ?
#
loop_
_entity_poly.entity_id
_entity_poly.type
_entity_poly.pdbx_seq_one_letter_code
_entity_poly.pdbx_strand_id
1 'polypeptide(L)'
;MDTVSWTENGTRRNAFWRSANATPAPARIEVVDDRISAPGALRSIRSGATLLWSGDFHNARQLSRAIDRRLRRRALRDPEDGDLGALFHAHRQARSERAALLGKIVIVLESDHSIRLRRAPDVRAACEHAYGTPAQGVSLVSLPEILGVVGAYEWHREGIYIAELGARLYPEYTVFAPTRDEYIDLVARTPFPDGNDHPVVFDIGTGTGVLAAVLARRGAREVLATDINPRAVRCAQENMRRLDLGDRVRAVQADLWPDTTRRADLIVCNPPWLPGRPTSTLELGIYDPASDVLNRFLTGLTDHLTPGGEGWLILSDLAEHLGLRTRAELLARIAGAGLDVVAEYVTAPRHSRATDRADPLHAARVLERTVLRRLVPRASRPE
;
A
#
# COMPACT_ATOMS: atom_id res chain seq x y z
N MET A 1 -15.13 19.00 -3.00
CA MET A 1 -14.16 18.85 -4.10
C MET A 1 -13.83 20.23 -4.61
N ASP A 2 -12.55 20.55 -4.76
CA ASP A 2 -12.14 21.83 -5.33
C ASP A 2 -12.56 21.91 -6.80
N THR A 3 -12.83 23.11 -7.29
CA THR A 3 -13.14 23.36 -8.70
C THR A 3 -11.98 24.09 -9.34
N VAL A 4 -11.62 23.68 -10.56
CA VAL A 4 -10.59 24.32 -11.38
C VAL A 4 -11.22 24.87 -12.64
N SER A 5 -10.63 25.96 -13.16
CA SER A 5 -11.08 26.59 -14.40
C SER A 5 -9.93 26.83 -15.36
N TRP A 6 -10.18 26.68 -16.65
CA TRP A 6 -9.24 27.01 -17.72
C TRP A 6 -9.97 27.63 -18.91
N THR A 7 -9.22 28.20 -19.84
CA THR A 7 -9.76 28.71 -21.11
C THR A 7 -9.30 27.82 -22.24
N GLU A 8 -10.24 27.36 -23.05
CA GLU A 8 -10.00 26.53 -24.23
C GLU A 8 -10.76 27.14 -25.41
N ASN A 9 -10.06 27.53 -26.48
CA ASN A 9 -10.63 28.20 -27.66
C ASN A 9 -11.51 29.41 -27.31
N GLY A 10 -11.07 30.24 -26.36
CA GLY A 10 -11.81 31.42 -25.89
C GLY A 10 -13.00 31.11 -24.97
N THR A 11 -13.33 29.84 -24.73
CA THR A 11 -14.41 29.43 -23.83
C THR A 11 -13.85 29.06 -22.46
N ARG A 12 -14.42 29.65 -21.40
CA ARG A 12 -14.10 29.26 -20.03
C ARG A 12 -14.76 27.92 -19.70
N ARG A 13 -13.98 26.97 -19.19
CA ARG A 13 -14.43 25.66 -18.75
C ARG A 13 -14.10 25.45 -17.28
N ASN A 14 -14.92 24.65 -16.61
CA ASN A 14 -14.76 24.29 -15.20
C ASN A 14 -14.85 22.78 -15.04
N ALA A 15 -14.13 22.23 -14.07
CA ALA A 15 -14.19 20.83 -13.70
C ALA A 15 -13.87 20.66 -12.22
N PHE A 16 -14.31 19.55 -11.63
CA PHE A 16 -13.84 19.14 -10.32
C PHE A 16 -12.38 18.71 -10.38
N TRP A 17 -11.57 19.11 -9.39
CA TRP A 17 -10.23 18.59 -9.23
C TRP A 17 -10.28 17.24 -8.51
N ARG A 18 -9.76 16.20 -9.17
CA ARG A 18 -9.68 14.85 -8.61
C ARG A 18 -8.23 14.47 -8.34
N SER A 19 -7.97 14.07 -7.09
CA SER A 19 -6.67 13.57 -6.68
C SER A 19 -6.83 12.52 -5.58
N ALA A 20 -6.44 11.28 -5.87
CA ALA A 20 -6.42 10.21 -4.87
C ALA A 20 -5.40 10.46 -3.74
N ASN A 21 -4.38 11.29 -4.00
CA ASN A 21 -3.33 11.63 -3.04
C ASN A 21 -3.53 13.00 -2.37
N ALA A 22 -4.73 13.57 -2.46
CA ALA A 22 -5.05 14.90 -1.93
C ALA A 22 -4.08 16.01 -2.39
N THR A 23 -3.57 15.91 -3.61
CA THR A 23 -2.75 16.98 -4.19
C THR A 23 -3.60 18.24 -4.37
N PRO A 24 -3.07 19.45 -4.09
CA PRO A 24 -3.84 20.68 -4.23
C PRO A 24 -4.28 20.94 -5.67
N ALA A 25 -5.43 21.60 -5.83
CA ALA A 25 -5.90 22.07 -7.12
C ALA A 25 -4.88 23.02 -7.78
N PRO A 26 -4.61 22.86 -9.10
CA PRO A 26 -3.64 23.70 -9.79
C PRO A 26 -4.09 25.15 -9.94
N ALA A 27 -3.16 26.09 -9.69
CA ALA A 27 -3.39 27.52 -9.91
C ALA A 27 -3.32 27.93 -11.39
N ARG A 28 -2.53 27.21 -12.21
CA ARG A 28 -2.32 27.49 -13.64
C ARG A 28 -2.52 26.22 -14.46
N ILE A 29 -3.47 26.26 -15.39
CA ILE A 29 -3.73 25.19 -16.35
C ILE A 29 -3.37 25.68 -17.76
N GLU A 30 -2.60 24.88 -18.49
CA GLU A 30 -2.22 25.12 -19.88
C GLU A 30 -2.77 23.98 -20.75
N VAL A 31 -3.60 24.32 -21.73
CA VAL A 31 -4.11 23.34 -22.69
C VAL A 31 -3.02 23.02 -23.70
N VAL A 32 -2.67 21.75 -23.83
CA VAL A 32 -1.63 21.26 -24.73
C VAL A 32 -2.14 20.09 -25.55
N ASP A 33 -1.51 19.84 -26.69
CA ASP A 33 -1.89 18.79 -27.64
C ASP A 33 -0.65 18.02 -28.14
N ASP A 34 -0.83 17.25 -29.21
CA ASP A 34 0.20 16.42 -29.83
C ASP A 34 1.45 17.19 -30.31
N ARG A 35 1.41 18.53 -30.37
CA ARG A 35 2.53 19.37 -30.83
C ARG A 35 3.57 19.62 -29.75
N ILE A 36 3.25 19.39 -28.46
CA ILE A 36 4.19 19.67 -27.37
C ILE A 36 5.29 18.60 -27.29
N SER A 37 6.54 19.04 -27.29
CA SER A 37 7.67 18.15 -27.05
C SER A 37 7.83 17.85 -25.56
N ALA A 38 8.35 16.67 -25.20
CA ALA A 38 8.63 16.32 -23.80
C ALA A 38 9.53 17.33 -23.05
N PRO A 39 10.60 17.90 -23.65
CA PRO A 39 11.34 19.00 -23.01
C PRO A 39 10.49 20.26 -22.80
N GLY A 40 9.62 20.61 -23.75
CA GLY A 40 8.70 21.74 -23.64
C GLY A 40 7.69 21.55 -22.51
N ALA A 41 7.04 20.39 -22.46
CA ALA A 41 6.13 20.01 -21.39
C ALA A 41 6.81 20.09 -20.02
N LEU A 42 8.02 19.54 -19.88
CA LEU A 42 8.75 19.58 -18.61
C LEU A 42 9.15 21.00 -18.19
N ARG A 43 9.49 21.89 -19.14
CA ARG A 43 9.74 23.31 -18.84
C ARG A 43 8.48 23.99 -18.32
N SER A 44 7.34 23.80 -18.97
CA SER A 44 6.07 24.38 -18.54
C SER A 44 5.62 23.86 -17.17
N ILE A 45 5.75 22.55 -16.92
CA ILE A 45 5.47 21.97 -15.60
C ILE A 45 6.37 22.58 -14.51
N ARG A 46 7.66 22.75 -14.79
CA ARG A 46 8.61 23.35 -13.83
C ARG A 46 8.38 24.83 -13.58
N SER A 47 7.76 25.55 -14.51
CA SER A 47 7.30 26.93 -14.28
C SER A 47 5.94 27.01 -13.58
N GLY A 48 5.42 25.87 -13.06
CA GLY A 48 4.21 25.82 -12.25
C GLY A 48 2.93 25.44 -13.00
N ALA A 49 3.03 25.08 -14.29
CA ALA A 49 1.86 24.67 -15.07
C ALA A 49 1.35 23.28 -14.70
N THR A 50 0.04 23.10 -14.81
CA THR A 50 -0.58 21.79 -15.02
C THR A 50 -1.06 21.71 -16.46
N LEU A 51 -0.64 20.66 -17.16
CA LEU A 51 -0.87 20.48 -18.58
C LEU A 51 -2.16 19.69 -18.78
N LEU A 52 -3.20 20.37 -19.26
CA LEU A 52 -4.43 19.72 -19.69
C LEU A 52 -4.24 19.19 -21.11
N TRP A 53 -4.24 17.87 -21.26
CA TRP A 53 -4.04 17.21 -22.54
C TRP A 53 -5.33 17.15 -23.37
N SER A 54 -5.28 17.67 -24.60
CA SER A 54 -6.38 17.72 -25.56
C SER A 54 -6.14 16.92 -26.85
N GLY A 55 -4.94 16.35 -27.01
CA GLY A 55 -4.55 15.55 -28.18
C GLY A 55 -4.97 14.08 -28.09
N ASP A 56 -4.23 13.20 -28.75
CA ASP A 56 -4.50 11.76 -28.72
C ASP A 56 -4.06 11.08 -27.39
N PHE A 57 -4.86 10.13 -26.89
CA PHE A 57 -4.59 9.47 -25.61
C PHE A 57 -3.29 8.64 -25.63
N HIS A 58 -3.03 7.94 -26.73
CA HIS A 58 -1.79 7.16 -26.87
C HIS A 58 -0.56 8.10 -26.84
N ASN A 59 -0.66 9.26 -27.48
CA ASN A 59 0.40 10.25 -27.49
C ASN A 59 0.59 10.89 -26.10
N ALA A 60 -0.47 11.09 -25.32
CA ALA A 60 -0.37 11.49 -23.91
C ALA A 60 0.47 10.50 -23.09
N ARG A 61 0.22 9.19 -23.28
CA ARG A 61 1.01 8.12 -22.64
C ARG A 61 2.46 8.13 -23.09
N GLN A 62 2.71 8.35 -24.38
CA GLN A 62 4.07 8.47 -24.91
C GLN A 62 4.81 9.68 -24.32
N LEU A 63 4.16 10.84 -24.23
CA LEU A 63 4.70 12.04 -23.60
C LEU A 63 5.08 11.77 -22.14
N SER A 64 4.15 11.19 -21.37
CA SER A 64 4.37 10.83 -19.97
C SER A 64 5.56 9.88 -19.80
N ARG A 65 5.65 8.82 -20.61
CA ARG A 65 6.81 7.89 -20.64
C ARG A 65 8.12 8.59 -21.02
N ALA A 66 8.07 9.52 -21.98
CA ALA A 66 9.24 10.25 -22.43
C ALA A 66 9.75 11.24 -21.38
N ILE A 67 8.86 11.83 -20.57
CA ILE A 67 9.21 12.64 -19.40
C ILE A 67 9.79 11.74 -18.30
N ASP A 68 9.13 10.63 -17.98
CA ASP A 68 9.59 9.65 -16.97
C ASP A 68 11.03 9.19 -17.24
N ARG A 69 11.34 8.79 -18.48
CA ARG A 69 12.69 8.36 -18.89
C ARG A 69 13.75 9.45 -18.74
N ARG A 70 13.38 10.73 -18.93
CA ARG A 70 14.31 11.86 -18.74
C ARG A 70 14.58 12.12 -17.27
N LEU A 71 13.55 12.02 -16.42
CA LEU A 71 13.67 12.19 -14.98
C LEU A 71 14.54 11.08 -14.37
N ARG A 72 14.35 9.82 -14.80
CA ARG A 72 15.18 8.68 -14.35
C ARG A 72 16.65 8.84 -14.69
N ARG A 73 16.99 9.24 -15.92
CA ARG A 73 18.40 9.45 -16.33
C ARG A 73 19.12 10.50 -15.47
N ARG A 74 18.39 11.50 -14.96
CA ARG A 74 18.96 12.53 -14.08
C ARG A 74 19.18 12.05 -12.65
N ALA A 75 18.42 11.06 -12.20
CA ALA A 75 18.50 10.51 -10.85
C ALA A 75 19.66 9.51 -10.65
N LEU A 76 20.30 9.04 -11.73
CA LEU A 76 21.43 8.09 -11.70
C LEU A 76 22.78 8.74 -11.31
N ARG A 77 22.81 9.65 -10.33
CA ARG A 77 24.07 10.05 -9.71
C ARG A 77 24.30 9.13 -8.52
N ASP A 78 25.35 8.32 -8.58
CA ASP A 78 25.69 7.39 -7.52
C ASP A 78 25.96 8.17 -6.21
N PRO A 79 25.48 7.69 -5.05
CA PRO A 79 25.91 8.21 -3.76
C PRO A 79 27.41 7.96 -3.62
N GLU A 80 28.15 8.96 -3.16
CA GLU A 80 29.61 8.87 -3.03
C GLU A 80 30.08 7.97 -1.88
N ASP A 81 29.21 7.48 -0.96
CA ASP A 81 29.70 6.98 0.34
C ASP A 81 29.09 5.66 0.90
N GLY A 82 28.42 4.83 0.09
CA GLY A 82 28.00 3.48 0.56
C GLY A 82 26.94 3.43 1.68
N ASP A 83 26.43 4.57 2.15
CA ASP A 83 25.30 4.67 3.08
C ASP A 83 23.98 4.31 2.38
N LEU A 84 23.49 3.09 2.64
CA LEU A 84 22.25 2.56 2.08
C LEU A 84 21.00 3.30 2.57
N GLY A 85 21.04 3.93 3.74
CA GLY A 85 19.94 4.72 4.29
C GLY A 85 19.79 6.05 3.55
N ALA A 86 20.90 6.77 3.36
CA ALA A 86 20.93 7.97 2.52
C ALA A 86 20.50 7.67 1.08
N LEU A 87 20.98 6.57 0.49
CA LEU A 87 20.56 6.11 -0.84
C LEU A 87 19.05 5.84 -0.90
N PHE A 88 18.49 5.16 0.11
CA PHE A 88 17.05 4.93 0.21
C PHE A 88 16.26 6.24 0.24
N HIS A 89 16.68 7.21 1.07
CA HIS A 89 16.01 8.51 1.16
C HIS A 89 16.09 9.31 -0.14
N ALA A 90 17.27 9.36 -0.77
CA ALA A 90 17.47 10.01 -2.06
C ALA A 90 16.62 9.37 -3.16
N HIS A 91 16.58 8.04 -3.23
CA HIS A 91 15.75 7.31 -4.19
C HIS A 91 14.25 7.55 -3.96
N ARG A 92 13.80 7.61 -2.70
CA ARG A 92 12.43 7.96 -2.35
C ARG A 92 12.07 9.39 -2.75
N GLN A 93 12.94 10.36 -2.44
CA GLN A 93 12.74 11.75 -2.82
C GLN A 93 12.64 11.88 -4.34
N ALA A 94 13.57 11.29 -5.09
CA ALA A 94 13.55 11.30 -6.55
C ALA A 94 12.27 10.66 -7.11
N ARG A 95 11.78 9.57 -6.51
CA ARG A 95 10.51 8.94 -6.91
C ARG A 95 9.30 9.83 -6.61
N SER A 96 9.28 10.50 -5.46
CA SER A 96 8.21 11.44 -5.08
C SER A 96 8.17 12.65 -6.02
N GLU A 97 9.32 13.29 -6.26
CA GLU A 97 9.46 14.40 -7.21
C GLU A 97 9.03 14.00 -8.62
N ARG A 98 9.42 12.80 -9.05
CA ARG A 98 9.02 12.25 -10.36
C ARG A 98 7.51 12.07 -10.46
N ALA A 99 6.88 11.49 -9.43
CA ALA A 99 5.43 11.33 -9.38
C ALA A 99 4.71 12.68 -9.38
N ALA A 100 5.21 13.66 -8.62
CA ALA A 100 4.67 15.01 -8.58
C ALA A 100 4.71 15.69 -9.96
N LEU A 101 5.82 15.59 -10.69
CA LEU A 101 5.96 16.16 -12.03
C LEU A 101 5.07 15.45 -13.06
N LEU A 102 5.01 14.11 -13.04
CA LEU A 102 4.15 13.34 -13.95
C LEU A 102 2.65 13.58 -13.65
N GLY A 103 2.30 13.80 -12.39
CA GLY A 103 0.95 14.13 -11.95
C GLY A 103 0.43 15.47 -12.47
N LYS A 104 1.29 16.30 -13.06
CA LYS A 104 0.92 17.56 -13.71
C LYS A 104 0.39 17.38 -15.14
N ILE A 105 0.37 16.16 -15.67
CA ILE A 105 -0.28 15.83 -16.94
C ILE A 105 -1.67 15.34 -16.61
N VAL A 106 -2.69 16.11 -16.96
CA VAL A 106 -4.08 15.83 -16.60
C VAL A 106 -4.96 15.68 -17.84
N ILE A 107 -6.04 14.93 -17.70
CA ILE A 107 -7.07 14.72 -18.72
C ILE A 107 -8.44 15.03 -18.15
N VAL A 108 -9.40 15.34 -19.03
CA VAL A 108 -10.82 15.40 -18.65
C VAL A 108 -11.34 13.96 -18.51
N LEU A 109 -11.94 13.69 -17.37
CA LEU A 109 -12.79 12.54 -17.11
C LEU A 109 -14.23 13.03 -17.08
N GLU A 110 -15.04 12.55 -18.01
CA GLU A 110 -16.44 12.95 -18.15
C GLU A 110 -17.28 12.51 -16.94
N SER A 111 -18.48 13.06 -16.82
CA SER A 111 -19.44 12.74 -15.75
C SER A 111 -19.91 11.29 -15.75
N ASP A 112 -19.59 10.51 -16.79
CA ASP A 112 -19.91 9.10 -16.94
C ASP A 112 -18.64 8.23 -16.88
N HIS A 113 -17.53 8.81 -16.41
CA HIS A 113 -16.18 8.23 -16.37
C HIS A 113 -15.55 7.92 -17.74
N SER A 114 -16.11 8.39 -18.84
CA SER A 114 -15.45 8.28 -20.15
C SER A 114 -14.33 9.29 -20.34
N ILE A 115 -13.44 9.01 -21.29
CA ILE A 115 -12.37 9.92 -21.73
C ILE A 115 -12.63 10.23 -23.20
N ARG A 116 -12.92 11.50 -23.52
CA ARG A 116 -13.20 11.96 -24.91
C ARG A 116 -11.95 12.32 -25.70
N LEU A 117 -10.87 11.55 -25.51
CA LEU A 117 -9.64 11.67 -26.28
C LEU A 117 -9.60 10.55 -27.34
N ARG A 118 -9.01 10.84 -28.49
CA ARG A 118 -8.85 9.84 -29.56
C ARG A 118 -8.00 8.66 -29.04
N ARG A 119 -8.40 7.43 -29.38
CA ARG A 119 -7.78 6.16 -28.93
C ARG A 119 -7.71 6.00 -27.40
N ALA A 120 -8.57 6.69 -26.65
CA ALA A 120 -8.72 6.40 -25.23
C ALA A 120 -9.37 5.03 -25.02
N PRO A 121 -8.89 4.22 -24.06
CA PRO A 121 -9.56 2.99 -23.67
C PRO A 121 -10.86 3.31 -22.93
N ASP A 122 -11.77 2.33 -22.87
CA ASP A 122 -12.88 2.40 -21.93
C ASP A 122 -12.36 2.18 -20.50
N VAL A 123 -12.52 3.18 -19.64
CA VAL A 123 -12.08 3.16 -18.24
C VAL A 123 -13.26 3.20 -17.26
N ARG A 124 -14.51 3.16 -17.75
CA ARG A 124 -15.71 3.39 -16.94
C ARG A 124 -15.79 2.45 -15.74
N ALA A 125 -15.66 1.15 -15.97
CA ALA A 125 -15.73 0.14 -14.91
C ALA A 125 -14.60 0.28 -13.87
N ALA A 126 -13.39 0.59 -14.33
CA ALA A 126 -12.25 0.80 -13.44
C ALA A 126 -12.44 2.06 -12.57
N CYS A 127 -12.90 3.15 -13.18
CA CYS A 127 -13.21 4.39 -12.48
C CYS A 127 -14.42 4.23 -11.55
N GLU A 128 -15.45 3.47 -11.91
CA GLU A 128 -16.59 3.18 -11.03
C GLU A 128 -16.15 2.38 -9.79
N HIS A 129 -15.32 1.36 -9.96
CA HIS A 129 -14.74 0.61 -8.84
C HIS A 129 -13.87 1.50 -7.92
N ALA A 130 -13.01 2.34 -8.51
CA ALA A 130 -12.11 3.20 -7.75
C ALA A 130 -12.81 4.40 -7.09
N TYR A 131 -13.69 5.07 -7.82
CA TYR A 131 -14.26 6.37 -7.45
C TYR A 131 -15.73 6.30 -7.04
N GLY A 132 -16.39 5.16 -7.22
CA GLY A 132 -17.82 4.99 -6.98
C GLY A 132 -18.69 5.46 -8.16
N THR A 133 -19.98 5.64 -7.91
CA THR A 133 -20.92 6.14 -8.91
C THR A 133 -20.44 7.47 -9.48
N PRO A 134 -20.53 7.68 -10.82
CA PRO A 134 -20.06 8.90 -11.42
C PRO A 134 -20.71 10.15 -10.80
N ALA A 135 -19.88 11.13 -10.45
CA ALA A 135 -20.35 12.41 -9.94
C ALA A 135 -20.97 13.23 -11.08
N GLN A 136 -21.95 14.08 -10.77
CA GLN A 136 -22.43 15.07 -11.73
C GLN A 136 -21.28 16.00 -12.13
N GLY A 137 -21.16 16.34 -13.41
CA GLY A 137 -20.10 17.20 -13.93
C GLY A 137 -18.78 16.49 -14.26
N VAL A 138 -17.91 17.18 -15.01
CA VAL A 138 -16.62 16.63 -15.43
C VAL A 138 -15.54 16.85 -14.37
N SER A 139 -14.51 16.02 -14.37
CA SER A 139 -13.36 16.16 -13.47
C SER A 139 -12.04 16.21 -14.24
N LEU A 140 -11.06 16.94 -13.70
CA LEU A 140 -9.66 16.81 -14.11
C LEU A 140 -8.95 15.83 -13.20
N VAL A 141 -8.28 14.86 -13.81
CA VAL A 141 -7.55 13.80 -13.14
C VAL A 141 -6.20 13.62 -13.80
N SER A 142 -5.18 13.27 -13.02
CA SER A 142 -3.85 13.02 -13.58
C SER A 142 -3.83 11.74 -14.43
N LEU A 143 -3.11 11.78 -15.55
CA LEU A 143 -2.94 10.62 -16.42
C LEU A 143 -2.30 9.43 -15.67
N PRO A 144 -1.26 9.59 -14.83
CA PRO A 144 -0.72 8.49 -14.03
C PRO A 144 -1.74 7.88 -13.07
N GLU A 145 -2.63 8.69 -12.48
CA GLU A 145 -3.68 8.18 -11.59
C GLU A 145 -4.67 7.30 -12.34
N ILE A 146 -5.16 7.74 -13.51
CA ILE A 146 -6.06 6.93 -14.34
C ILE A 146 -5.41 5.62 -14.78
N LEU A 147 -4.14 5.65 -15.19
CA LEU A 147 -3.41 4.43 -15.52
C LEU A 147 -3.25 3.50 -14.31
N GLY A 148 -3.07 4.05 -13.11
CA GLY A 148 -3.03 3.30 -11.87
C GLY A 148 -4.38 2.68 -11.49
N VAL A 149 -5.48 3.42 -11.69
CA VAL A 149 -6.86 2.94 -11.49
C VAL A 149 -7.16 1.75 -12.40
N VAL A 150 -6.83 1.86 -13.70
CA VAL A 150 -7.01 0.76 -14.65
C VAL A 150 -6.18 -0.46 -14.23
N GLY A 151 -4.90 -0.27 -13.86
CA GLY A 151 -4.06 -1.37 -13.41
C GLY A 151 -4.57 -2.06 -12.14
N ALA A 152 -5.05 -1.30 -11.16
CA ALA A 152 -5.63 -1.84 -9.93
C ALA A 152 -6.95 -2.59 -10.21
N TYR A 153 -7.76 -2.11 -11.16
CA TYR A 153 -8.99 -2.79 -11.56
C TYR A 153 -8.71 -4.13 -12.27
N GLU A 154 -7.65 -4.22 -13.07
CA GLU A 154 -7.25 -5.50 -13.66
C GLU A 154 -6.92 -6.54 -12.57
N TRP A 155 -6.21 -6.13 -11.52
CA TRP A 155 -5.91 -7.01 -10.38
C TRP A 155 -7.17 -7.40 -9.61
N HIS A 156 -8.10 -6.46 -9.44
CA HIS A 156 -9.39 -6.74 -8.85
C HIS A 156 -10.22 -7.71 -9.70
N ARG A 157 -10.17 -7.61 -11.03
CA ARG A 157 -10.96 -8.44 -11.94
C ARG A 157 -10.39 -9.86 -12.03
N GLU A 158 -9.08 -9.97 -12.19
CA GLU A 158 -8.40 -11.25 -12.30
C GLU A 158 -8.29 -11.92 -10.93
N GLY A 159 -8.16 -11.16 -9.85
CA GLY A 159 -7.80 -11.66 -8.52
C GLY A 159 -6.32 -12.09 -8.46
N ILE A 160 -5.84 -12.38 -7.25
CA ILE A 160 -4.48 -12.85 -6.97
C ILE A 160 -4.60 -14.22 -6.34
N TYR A 161 -3.97 -15.21 -6.97
CA TYR A 161 -3.96 -16.57 -6.45
C TYR A 161 -3.04 -16.67 -5.22
N ILE A 162 -3.57 -17.24 -4.15
CA ILE A 162 -2.84 -17.50 -2.90
C ILE A 162 -2.72 -19.02 -2.75
N ALA A 163 -1.49 -19.52 -2.83
CA ALA A 163 -1.22 -20.97 -2.80
C ALA A 163 -1.80 -21.64 -1.54
N GLU A 164 -1.61 -21.01 -0.38
CA GLU A 164 -2.06 -21.56 0.91
C GLU A 164 -3.57 -21.55 1.11
N LEU A 165 -4.31 -20.87 0.23
CA LEU A 165 -5.76 -20.91 0.21
C LEU A 165 -6.30 -21.80 -0.91
N GLY A 166 -5.47 -22.18 -1.89
CA GLY A 166 -5.93 -22.81 -3.13
C GLY A 166 -6.94 -21.95 -3.90
N ALA A 167 -6.94 -20.63 -3.68
CA ALA A 167 -8.01 -19.74 -4.10
C ALA A 167 -7.48 -18.33 -4.43
N ARG A 168 -8.36 -17.49 -5.01
CA ARG A 168 -8.01 -16.12 -5.40
C ARG A 168 -8.62 -15.11 -4.43
N LEU A 169 -7.83 -14.10 -4.08
CA LEU A 169 -8.28 -12.90 -3.38
C LEU A 169 -8.37 -11.74 -4.35
N TYR A 170 -9.35 -10.86 -4.14
CA TYR A 170 -9.67 -9.79 -5.07
C TYR A 170 -9.43 -8.45 -4.38
N PRO A 171 -8.24 -7.83 -4.54
CA PRO A 171 -7.93 -6.57 -3.90
C PRO A 171 -8.81 -5.44 -4.45
N GLU A 172 -9.29 -4.59 -3.55
CA GLU A 172 -9.97 -3.34 -3.89
C GLU A 172 -8.96 -2.23 -4.24
N TYR A 173 -9.42 -1.18 -4.93
CA TYR A 173 -8.56 -0.01 -5.22
C TYR A 173 -7.96 0.57 -3.92
N THR A 174 -6.67 0.93 -3.92
CA THR A 174 -5.89 1.39 -2.73
C THR A 174 -5.71 0.41 -1.57
N VAL A 175 -6.26 -0.81 -1.64
CA VAL A 175 -5.94 -1.88 -0.67
C VAL A 175 -4.64 -2.55 -1.08
N PHE A 176 -3.74 -2.78 -0.13
CA PHE A 176 -2.44 -3.40 -0.40
C PHE A 176 -2.64 -4.85 -0.89
N ALA A 177 -2.17 -5.10 -2.11
CA ALA A 177 -2.34 -6.40 -2.76
C ALA A 177 -1.29 -7.41 -2.27
N PRO A 178 -1.70 -8.64 -1.87
CA PRO A 178 -0.82 -9.65 -1.34
C PRO A 178 -0.04 -10.38 -2.45
N THR A 179 0.89 -9.69 -3.12
CA THR A 179 1.70 -10.27 -4.21
C THR A 179 3.00 -10.90 -3.78
N ARG A 180 3.21 -10.99 -2.47
CA ARG A 180 4.35 -11.60 -1.83
C ARG A 180 3.83 -12.79 -1.03
N ASP A 181 4.34 -13.98 -1.31
CA ASP A 181 3.89 -15.19 -0.61
C ASP A 181 4.68 -15.43 0.68
N GLU A 182 5.85 -14.80 0.84
CA GLU A 182 6.81 -15.19 1.87
C GLU A 182 6.27 -15.09 3.31
N TYR A 183 5.52 -14.02 3.61
CA TYR A 183 4.90 -13.85 4.91
C TYR A 183 3.66 -14.74 5.10
N ILE A 184 2.99 -15.11 4.00
CA ILE A 184 1.83 -15.99 4.01
C ILE A 184 2.29 -17.40 4.40
N ASP A 185 3.36 -17.91 3.79
CA ASP A 185 3.98 -19.20 4.15
C ASP A 185 4.40 -19.25 5.62
N LEU A 186 4.97 -18.15 6.14
CA LEU A 186 5.38 -18.05 7.54
C LEU A 186 4.17 -18.23 8.45
N VAL A 187 3.09 -17.50 8.18
CA VAL A 187 1.83 -17.66 8.91
C VAL A 187 1.26 -19.06 8.71
N ALA A 188 1.33 -19.63 7.52
CA ALA A 188 0.76 -20.94 7.23
C ALA A 188 1.39 -22.08 8.06
N ARG A 189 2.71 -22.01 8.30
CA ARG A 189 3.49 -23.08 8.94
C ARG A 189 3.77 -22.89 10.43
N THR A 190 3.57 -21.67 10.96
CA THR A 190 3.86 -21.39 12.38
C THR A 190 2.80 -22.08 13.25
N PRO A 191 3.17 -22.96 14.20
CA PRO A 191 2.20 -23.68 15.03
C PRO A 191 1.35 -22.69 15.84
N PHE A 192 0.08 -23.02 16.08
CA PHE A 192 -0.76 -22.25 16.99
C PHE A 192 -0.21 -22.29 18.43
N PRO A 193 -0.68 -21.41 19.32
CA PRO A 193 -0.24 -21.39 20.72
C PRO A 193 -0.42 -22.76 21.38
N ASP A 194 0.52 -23.14 22.25
CA ASP A 194 0.58 -24.48 22.82
C ASP A 194 -0.73 -24.84 23.54
N GLY A 195 -1.28 -26.01 23.20
CA GLY A 195 -2.55 -26.50 23.78
C GLY A 195 -3.81 -25.83 23.21
N ASN A 196 -3.70 -25.02 22.14
CA ASN A 196 -4.84 -24.39 21.49
C ASN A 196 -4.85 -24.63 19.96
N ASP A 197 -5.47 -25.73 19.54
CA ASP A 197 -5.60 -26.09 18.12
C ASP A 197 -6.66 -25.25 17.37
N HIS A 198 -7.52 -24.53 18.11
CA HIS A 198 -8.64 -23.77 17.56
C HIS A 198 -8.74 -22.36 18.20
N PRO A 199 -7.72 -21.51 18.02
CA PRO A 199 -7.65 -20.24 18.73
C PRO A 199 -8.70 -19.24 18.25
N VAL A 200 -9.09 -18.32 19.13
CA VAL A 200 -9.68 -17.04 18.76
C VAL A 200 -8.56 -16.10 18.32
N VAL A 201 -8.67 -15.54 17.12
CA VAL A 201 -7.60 -14.75 16.51
C VAL A 201 -8.03 -13.31 16.24
N PHE A 202 -7.17 -12.34 16.52
CA PHE A 202 -7.29 -10.99 15.95
C PHE A 202 -6.27 -10.79 14.83
N ASP A 203 -6.72 -10.30 13.66
CA ASP A 203 -5.85 -9.95 12.51
C ASP A 203 -5.82 -8.43 12.34
N ILE A 204 -4.70 -7.82 12.73
CA ILE A 204 -4.56 -6.36 12.84
C ILE A 204 -3.96 -5.79 11.54
N GLY A 205 -4.70 -4.89 10.88
CA GLY A 205 -4.32 -4.34 9.58
C GLY A 205 -4.58 -5.33 8.44
N THR A 206 -5.77 -5.94 8.43
CA THR A 206 -6.08 -7.12 7.62
C THR A 206 -5.98 -6.93 6.10
N GLY A 207 -6.13 -5.69 5.60
CA GLY A 207 -6.04 -5.38 4.17
C GLY A 207 -7.04 -6.18 3.34
N THR A 208 -6.55 -7.18 2.59
CA THR A 208 -7.40 -8.07 1.77
C THR A 208 -8.05 -9.21 2.55
N GLY A 209 -7.70 -9.40 3.82
CA GLY A 209 -8.13 -10.55 4.62
C GLY A 209 -7.25 -11.79 4.46
N VAL A 210 -6.08 -11.67 3.82
CA VAL A 210 -5.26 -12.85 3.45
C VAL A 210 -4.80 -13.65 4.68
N LEU A 211 -4.36 -13.00 5.74
CA LEU A 211 -3.89 -13.68 6.95
C LEU A 211 -5.06 -14.26 7.74
N ALA A 212 -6.14 -13.49 7.90
CA ALA A 212 -7.37 -13.99 8.49
C ALA A 212 -7.90 -15.25 7.78
N ALA A 213 -7.88 -15.28 6.45
CA ALA A 213 -8.30 -16.44 5.67
C ALA A 213 -7.41 -17.67 5.91
N VAL A 214 -6.09 -17.48 5.90
CA VAL A 214 -5.12 -18.57 6.13
C VAL A 214 -5.31 -19.15 7.53
N LEU A 215 -5.42 -18.29 8.53
CA LEU A 215 -5.62 -18.72 9.93
C LEU A 215 -6.95 -19.44 10.13
N ALA A 216 -8.03 -18.97 9.50
CA ALA A 216 -9.32 -19.66 9.52
C ALA A 216 -9.25 -21.03 8.82
N ARG A 217 -8.55 -21.15 7.67
CA ARG A 217 -8.34 -22.42 6.98
C ARG A 217 -7.50 -23.41 7.79
N ARG A 218 -6.57 -22.91 8.59
CA ARG A 218 -5.74 -23.71 9.51
C ARG A 218 -6.47 -24.23 10.74
N GLY A 219 -7.68 -23.74 11.02
CA GLY A 219 -8.50 -24.23 12.12
C GLY A 219 -8.78 -23.21 13.21
N ALA A 220 -8.39 -21.93 13.06
CA ALA A 220 -8.83 -20.89 13.98
C ALA A 220 -10.36 -20.91 14.11
N ARG A 221 -10.84 -20.87 15.36
CA ARG A 221 -12.28 -20.97 15.68
C ARG A 221 -13.04 -19.76 15.15
N GLU A 222 -12.47 -18.58 15.39
CA GLU A 222 -13.00 -17.29 14.94
C GLU A 222 -11.81 -16.36 14.68
N VAL A 223 -11.93 -15.51 13.65
CA VAL A 223 -11.00 -14.43 13.38
C VAL A 223 -11.75 -13.10 13.35
N LEU A 224 -11.36 -12.18 14.23
CA LEU A 224 -11.79 -10.78 14.16
C LEU A 224 -10.68 -9.95 13.53
N ALA A 225 -10.91 -9.54 12.30
CA ALA A 225 -9.97 -8.77 11.52
C ALA A 225 -10.27 -7.27 11.64
N THR A 226 -9.24 -6.42 11.72
CA THR A 226 -9.39 -4.96 11.80
C THR A 226 -8.60 -4.27 10.71
N ASP A 227 -9.13 -3.15 10.21
CA ASP A 227 -8.39 -2.21 9.36
C ASP A 227 -8.93 -0.80 9.55
N ILE A 228 -8.05 0.20 9.48
CA ILE A 228 -8.46 1.62 9.57
C ILE A 228 -9.17 2.07 8.28
N ASN A 229 -8.84 1.44 7.15
CA ASN A 229 -9.41 1.76 5.85
C ASN A 229 -10.75 1.03 5.66
N PRO A 230 -11.89 1.74 5.58
CA PRO A 230 -13.19 1.10 5.39
C PRO A 230 -13.29 0.31 4.09
N ARG A 231 -12.48 0.64 3.08
CA ARG A 231 -12.42 -0.14 1.84
C ARG A 231 -11.69 -1.48 2.03
N ALA A 232 -10.65 -1.54 2.85
CA ALA A 232 -9.98 -2.80 3.21
C ALA A 232 -10.94 -3.71 3.98
N VAL A 233 -11.72 -3.16 4.92
CA VAL A 233 -12.76 -3.92 5.63
C VAL A 233 -13.76 -4.56 4.67
N ARG A 234 -14.32 -3.79 3.72
CA ARG A 234 -15.22 -4.34 2.70
C ARG A 234 -14.53 -5.38 1.81
N CYS A 235 -13.28 -5.11 1.42
CA CYS A 235 -12.46 -6.04 0.61
C CYS A 235 -12.31 -7.39 1.33
N ALA A 236 -11.94 -7.37 2.61
CA ALA A 236 -11.77 -8.55 3.43
C ALA A 236 -13.11 -9.31 3.56
N GLN A 237 -14.21 -8.62 3.88
CA GLN A 237 -15.54 -9.24 3.98
C GLN A 237 -15.96 -9.95 2.69
N GLU A 238 -15.80 -9.29 1.54
CA GLU A 238 -16.15 -9.88 0.23
C GLU A 238 -15.27 -11.07 -0.12
N ASN A 239 -13.97 -11.01 0.18
CA ASN A 239 -13.07 -12.16 0.03
C ASN A 239 -13.47 -13.32 0.95
N MET A 240 -13.83 -13.05 2.21
CA MET A 240 -14.27 -14.10 3.14
C MET A 240 -15.56 -14.76 2.67
N ARG A 241 -16.49 -13.97 2.10
CA ARG A 241 -17.71 -14.50 1.48
C ARG A 241 -17.39 -15.41 0.29
N ARG A 242 -16.44 -15.04 -0.58
CA ARG A 242 -16.02 -15.86 -1.73
C ARG A 242 -15.31 -17.15 -1.33
N LEU A 243 -14.69 -17.17 -0.15
CA LEU A 243 -13.96 -18.32 0.38
C LEU A 243 -14.82 -19.22 1.29
N ASP A 244 -16.12 -18.91 1.45
CA ASP A 244 -17.01 -19.55 2.42
C ASP A 244 -16.47 -19.51 3.86
N LEU A 245 -15.85 -18.38 4.22
CA LEU A 245 -15.28 -18.11 5.55
C LEU A 245 -16.03 -17.04 6.34
N GLY A 246 -17.12 -16.49 5.80
CA GLY A 246 -17.89 -15.39 6.41
C GLY A 246 -18.41 -15.68 7.82
N ASP A 247 -18.69 -16.96 8.14
CA ASP A 247 -19.16 -17.37 9.47
C ASP A 247 -18.06 -17.43 10.52
N ARG A 248 -16.79 -17.48 10.08
CA ARG A 248 -15.61 -17.58 10.96
C ARG A 248 -14.78 -16.32 10.99
N VAL A 249 -14.82 -15.52 9.94
CA VAL A 249 -14.00 -14.32 9.80
C VAL A 249 -14.89 -13.10 9.65
N ARG A 250 -14.81 -12.20 10.63
CA ARG A 250 -15.47 -10.89 10.60
C ARG A 250 -14.41 -9.80 10.49
N ALA A 251 -14.50 -8.94 9.49
CA ALA A 251 -13.69 -7.73 9.43
C ALA A 251 -14.49 -6.51 9.91
N VAL A 252 -13.87 -5.65 10.73
CA VAL A 252 -14.45 -4.41 11.26
C VAL A 252 -13.50 -3.24 11.06
N GLN A 253 -14.05 -2.04 10.93
CA GLN A 253 -13.22 -0.83 10.87
C GLN A 253 -12.73 -0.49 12.27
N ALA A 254 -11.42 -0.40 12.45
CA ALA A 254 -10.82 0.03 13.71
C ALA A 254 -9.40 0.55 13.50
N ASP A 255 -8.95 1.41 14.41
CA ASP A 255 -7.56 1.83 14.46
C ASP A 255 -6.77 0.86 15.36
N LEU A 256 -6.10 -0.12 14.72
CA LEU A 256 -5.51 -1.31 15.32
C LEU A 256 -6.52 -2.21 16.02
N TRP A 257 -7.05 -1.80 17.17
CA TRP A 257 -7.75 -2.69 18.10
C TRP A 257 -9.27 -2.68 17.91
N PRO A 258 -9.94 -3.85 17.91
CA PRO A 258 -11.39 -3.90 17.81
C PRO A 258 -12.04 -3.33 19.08
N ASP A 259 -13.18 -2.64 18.92
CA ASP A 259 -14.00 -2.17 20.05
C ASP A 259 -14.77 -3.35 20.67
N THR A 260 -14.09 -4.10 21.55
CA THR A 260 -14.65 -5.27 22.22
C THR A 260 -13.94 -5.56 23.54
N THR A 261 -14.66 -6.11 24.51
CA THR A 261 -14.09 -6.63 25.75
C THR A 261 -13.46 -8.02 25.58
N ARG A 262 -13.67 -8.65 24.41
CA ARG A 262 -13.08 -9.95 24.11
C ARG A 262 -11.58 -9.85 23.92
N ARG A 263 -10.88 -10.86 24.41
CA ARG A 263 -9.45 -11.08 24.18
C ARG A 263 -9.25 -12.23 23.21
N ALA A 264 -8.08 -12.26 22.57
CA ALA A 264 -7.69 -13.29 21.61
C ALA A 264 -6.58 -14.18 22.17
N ASP A 265 -6.57 -15.43 21.74
CA ASP A 265 -5.49 -16.37 22.05
C ASP A 265 -4.27 -16.12 21.15
N LEU A 266 -4.53 -15.58 19.95
CA LEU A 266 -3.50 -15.19 18.99
C LEU A 266 -3.84 -13.82 18.40
N ILE A 267 -2.87 -12.92 18.34
CA ILE A 267 -3.01 -11.66 17.60
C ILE A 267 -1.93 -11.58 16.53
N VAL A 268 -2.30 -11.59 15.25
CA VAL A 268 -1.36 -11.45 14.14
C VAL A 268 -1.34 -10.01 13.62
N CYS A 269 -0.15 -9.53 13.27
CA CYS A 269 0.03 -8.23 12.65
C CYS A 269 1.20 -8.28 11.64
N ASN A 270 0.93 -7.85 10.41
CA ASN A 270 1.95 -7.56 9.39
C ASN A 270 1.98 -6.05 9.14
N PRO A 271 2.52 -5.25 10.10
CA PRO A 271 2.44 -3.81 10.02
C PRO A 271 3.34 -3.26 8.90
N PRO A 272 3.15 -1.99 8.52
CA PRO A 272 4.08 -1.30 7.62
C PRO A 272 5.50 -1.34 8.21
N TRP A 273 6.48 -1.77 7.42
CA TRP A 273 7.78 -2.22 7.96
C TRP A 273 8.94 -1.24 7.74
N LEU A 274 8.75 -0.16 6.98
CA LEU A 274 9.78 0.83 6.72
C LEU A 274 9.52 2.14 7.46
N PRO A 275 10.47 2.65 8.25
CA PRO A 275 10.39 4.01 8.77
C PRO A 275 10.31 5.02 7.63
N GLY A 276 9.26 5.85 7.61
CA GLY A 276 9.17 6.92 6.62
C GLY A 276 7.77 7.50 6.46
N ARG A 277 7.69 8.67 5.81
CA ARG A 277 6.40 9.32 5.54
C ARG A 277 5.76 8.76 4.26
N PRO A 278 4.53 8.25 4.29
CA PRO A 278 3.82 7.83 3.08
C PRO A 278 3.42 9.05 2.23
N THR A 279 3.39 8.88 0.91
CA THR A 279 3.00 9.92 -0.06
C THR A 279 1.65 9.63 -0.74
N SER A 280 1.04 8.49 -0.41
CA SER A 280 -0.26 8.05 -0.91
C SER A 280 -0.92 7.11 0.11
N THR A 281 -2.23 6.90 -0.01
CA THR A 281 -2.95 5.93 0.84
C THR A 281 -2.39 4.52 0.73
N LEU A 282 -2.01 4.08 -0.47
CA LEU A 282 -1.41 2.75 -0.68
C LEU A 282 -0.06 2.59 0.04
N GLU A 283 0.70 3.68 0.18
CA GLU A 283 1.98 3.69 0.88
C GLU A 283 1.85 3.56 2.40
N LEU A 284 0.65 3.74 2.98
CA LEU A 284 0.40 3.48 4.40
C LEU A 284 0.65 2.02 4.77
N GLY A 285 0.48 1.07 3.85
CA GLY A 285 0.80 -0.34 4.07
C GLY A 285 2.31 -0.67 4.00
N ILE A 286 3.17 0.31 3.74
CA ILE A 286 4.62 0.11 3.58
C ILE A 286 5.40 0.96 4.59
N TYR A 287 5.01 2.22 4.78
CA TYR A 287 5.75 3.18 5.57
C TYR A 287 5.05 3.54 6.88
N ASP A 288 5.82 3.48 7.97
CA ASP A 288 5.39 3.79 9.33
C ASP A 288 6.21 4.98 9.88
N PRO A 289 5.70 6.22 9.82
CA PRO A 289 6.39 7.38 10.37
C PRO A 289 6.70 7.16 11.85
N ALA A 290 7.97 7.32 12.24
CA ALA A 290 8.44 7.08 13.62
C ALA A 290 8.12 5.67 14.18
N SER A 291 7.78 4.71 13.33
CA SER A 291 7.31 3.38 13.74
C SER A 291 6.07 3.43 14.64
N ASP A 292 5.14 4.38 14.41
CA ASP A 292 3.94 4.59 15.23
C ASP A 292 3.05 3.35 15.31
N VAL A 293 2.69 2.76 14.17
CA VAL A 293 1.84 1.57 14.09
C VAL A 293 2.48 0.41 14.84
N LEU A 294 3.78 0.19 14.65
CA LEU A 294 4.54 -0.83 15.37
C LEU A 294 4.52 -0.57 16.89
N ASN A 295 4.80 0.66 17.33
CA ASN A 295 4.86 0.96 18.75
C ASN A 295 3.49 0.76 19.41
N ARG A 296 2.41 1.26 18.80
CA ARG A 296 1.06 1.10 19.34
C ARG A 296 0.58 -0.34 19.34
N PHE A 297 0.98 -1.13 18.34
CA PHE A 297 0.76 -2.59 18.34
C PHE A 297 1.47 -3.24 19.54
N LEU A 298 2.76 -2.97 19.73
CA LEU A 298 3.53 -3.57 20.84
C LEU A 298 2.97 -3.17 22.20
N THR A 299 2.68 -1.90 22.43
CA THR A 299 2.19 -1.41 23.73
C THR A 299 0.78 -1.87 24.05
N GLY A 300 -0.08 -2.07 23.03
CA GLY A 300 -1.46 -2.53 23.23
C GLY A 300 -1.64 -4.05 23.23
N LEU A 301 -0.62 -4.83 22.85
CA LEU A 301 -0.74 -6.27 22.63
C LEU A 301 -1.25 -7.02 23.87
N THR A 302 -0.62 -6.82 25.02
CA THR A 302 -0.95 -7.53 26.27
C THR A 302 -2.39 -7.28 26.74
N ASP A 303 -2.95 -6.09 26.47
CA ASP A 303 -4.31 -5.73 26.87
C ASP A 303 -5.38 -6.49 26.07
N HIS A 304 -5.01 -7.08 24.94
CA HIS A 304 -5.93 -7.79 24.05
C HIS A 304 -5.71 -9.31 24.04
N LEU A 305 -4.70 -9.81 24.76
CA LEU A 305 -4.42 -11.25 24.85
C LEU A 305 -5.16 -11.92 26.01
N THR A 306 -5.59 -13.17 25.81
CA THR A 306 -6.01 -14.06 26.89
C THR A 306 -4.80 -14.50 27.71
N PRO A 307 -4.97 -15.00 28.95
CA PRO A 307 -3.88 -15.67 29.66
C PRO A 307 -3.32 -16.83 28.84
N GLY A 308 -2.01 -16.81 28.57
CA GLY A 308 -1.34 -17.80 27.70
C GLY A 308 -1.44 -17.50 26.20
N GLY A 309 -2.12 -16.41 25.80
CA GLY A 309 -2.13 -15.95 24.42
C GLY A 309 -0.81 -15.32 23.99
N GLU A 310 -0.61 -15.22 22.67
CA GLU A 310 0.60 -14.64 22.08
C GLU A 310 0.31 -13.75 20.87
N GLY A 311 1.25 -12.86 20.55
CA GLY A 311 1.23 -12.04 19.34
C GLY A 311 2.19 -12.55 18.27
N TRP A 312 1.79 -12.52 17.01
CA TRP A 312 2.66 -12.75 15.85
C TRP A 312 2.95 -11.43 15.16
N LEU A 313 4.20 -10.98 15.27
CA LEU A 313 4.69 -9.80 14.57
C LEU A 313 5.48 -10.21 13.33
N ILE A 314 5.00 -9.80 12.17
CA ILE A 314 5.64 -10.08 10.88
C ILE A 314 6.34 -8.81 10.42
N LEU A 315 7.66 -8.85 10.23
CA LEU A 315 8.43 -7.71 9.74
C LEU A 315 9.53 -8.16 8.80
N SER A 316 9.77 -7.35 7.77
CA SER A 316 10.98 -7.42 6.96
C SER A 316 12.14 -6.76 7.70
N ASP A 317 13.31 -7.38 7.69
CA ASP A 317 14.57 -6.82 8.21
C ASP A 317 15.20 -5.78 7.26
N LEU A 318 14.52 -5.43 6.15
CA LEU A 318 15.02 -4.45 5.19
C LEU A 318 15.37 -3.10 5.85
N ALA A 319 14.63 -2.69 6.88
CA ALA A 319 14.96 -1.48 7.64
C ALA A 319 16.34 -1.57 8.34
N GLU A 320 16.77 -2.78 8.71
CA GLU A 320 18.08 -3.04 9.32
C GLU A 320 19.19 -2.94 8.26
N HIS A 321 19.00 -3.58 7.10
CA HIS A 321 19.94 -3.50 5.97
C HIS A 321 20.09 -2.09 5.39
N LEU A 322 19.05 -1.26 5.52
CA LEU A 322 19.07 0.14 5.11
C LEU A 322 19.54 1.10 6.22
N GLY A 323 19.87 0.61 7.42
CA GLY A 323 20.27 1.46 8.55
C GLY A 323 19.16 2.38 9.08
N LEU A 324 17.90 2.12 8.75
CA LEU A 324 16.74 2.93 9.16
C LEU A 324 16.25 2.57 10.57
N ARG A 325 16.50 1.33 11.00
CA ARG A 325 16.23 0.82 12.35
C ARG A 325 17.06 -0.44 12.55
N THR A 326 17.81 -0.52 13.62
CA THR A 326 18.62 -1.70 13.97
C THR A 326 17.79 -2.80 14.61
N ARG A 327 18.29 -4.04 14.58
CA ARG A 327 17.72 -5.17 15.32
C ARG A 327 17.63 -4.88 16.83
N ALA A 328 18.68 -4.26 17.39
CA ALA A 328 18.76 -3.95 18.81
C ALA A 328 17.64 -2.98 19.23
N GLU A 329 17.37 -1.95 18.44
CA GLU A 329 16.25 -1.02 18.68
C GLU A 329 14.90 -1.71 18.61
N LEU A 330 14.68 -2.61 17.65
CA LEU A 330 13.44 -3.39 17.56
C LEU A 330 13.23 -4.25 18.80
N LEU A 331 14.26 -5.00 19.22
CA LEU A 331 14.19 -5.87 20.41
C LEU A 331 14.01 -5.05 21.69
N ALA A 332 14.67 -3.89 21.80
CA ALA A 332 14.48 -2.99 22.92
C ALA A 332 13.05 -2.46 23.01
N ARG A 333 12.41 -2.14 21.88
CA ARG A 333 10.98 -1.74 21.84
C ARG A 333 10.07 -2.88 22.30
N ILE A 334 10.29 -4.10 21.82
CA ILE A 334 9.52 -5.28 22.24
C ILE A 334 9.66 -5.48 23.76
N ALA A 335 10.89 -5.50 24.27
CA ALA A 335 11.16 -5.65 25.70
C ALA A 335 10.58 -4.50 26.54
N GLY A 336 10.65 -3.26 26.03
CA GLY A 336 10.09 -2.07 26.68
C GLY A 336 8.56 -2.07 26.75
N ALA A 337 7.90 -2.79 25.85
CA ALA A 337 6.46 -3.04 25.90
C ALA A 337 6.07 -4.20 26.85
N GLY A 338 7.04 -4.76 27.59
CA GLY A 338 6.79 -5.88 28.50
C GLY A 338 6.55 -7.21 27.78
N LEU A 339 7.14 -7.40 26.59
CA LEU A 339 6.99 -8.60 25.78
C LEU A 339 8.34 -9.34 25.64
N ASP A 340 8.29 -10.66 25.55
CA ASP A 340 9.43 -11.52 25.22
C ASP A 340 9.22 -12.21 23.86
N VAL A 341 10.32 -12.33 23.10
CA VAL A 341 10.34 -13.12 21.85
C VAL A 341 10.62 -14.57 22.20
N VAL A 342 9.65 -15.46 22.03
CA VAL A 342 9.80 -16.90 22.34
C VAL A 342 10.20 -17.75 21.14
N ALA A 343 9.96 -17.25 19.92
CA ALA A 343 10.43 -17.88 18.69
C ALA A 343 10.51 -16.88 17.53
N GLU A 344 11.42 -17.14 16.58
CA GLU A 344 11.52 -16.42 15.31
C GLU A 344 11.46 -17.44 14.16
N TYR A 345 10.61 -17.18 13.15
CA TYR A 345 10.57 -17.92 11.90
C TYR A 345 10.95 -16.99 10.76
N VAL A 346 11.92 -17.42 9.96
CA VAL A 346 12.53 -16.56 8.93
C VAL A 346 12.32 -17.16 7.54
N THR A 347 12.21 -16.31 6.53
CA THR A 347 12.21 -16.73 5.13
C THR A 347 12.91 -15.71 4.25
N ALA A 348 13.47 -16.20 3.14
CA ALA A 348 14.16 -15.37 2.14
C ALA A 348 13.18 -14.88 1.06
N PRO A 349 13.45 -13.72 0.43
CA PRO A 349 12.59 -13.12 -0.58
C PRO A 349 12.62 -13.97 -1.86
N ARG A 350 11.45 -14.13 -2.45
CA ARG A 350 11.19 -14.77 -3.74
C ARG A 350 10.53 -13.80 -4.73
N HIS A 351 10.32 -12.55 -4.32
CA HIS A 351 9.69 -11.51 -5.13
C HIS A 351 10.63 -10.87 -6.16
N SER A 352 10.05 -10.31 -7.22
CA SER A 352 10.77 -9.73 -8.36
C SER A 352 11.80 -8.64 -8.01
N ARG A 353 11.54 -7.83 -6.97
CA ARG A 353 12.51 -6.79 -6.53
C ARG A 353 13.82 -7.34 -5.98
N ALA A 354 13.82 -8.56 -5.43
CA ALA A 354 15.05 -9.19 -4.97
C ALA A 354 15.91 -9.70 -6.13
N THR A 355 15.30 -9.91 -7.31
CA THR A 355 15.98 -10.36 -8.53
C THR A 355 16.33 -9.21 -9.49
N ASP A 356 15.80 -8.00 -9.26
CA ASP A 356 16.02 -6.84 -10.14
C ASP A 356 17.37 -6.18 -9.86
N ARG A 357 18.37 -6.49 -10.68
CA ARG A 357 19.71 -5.90 -10.61
C ARG A 357 19.75 -4.41 -10.95
N ALA A 358 18.70 -3.86 -11.54
CA ALA A 358 18.59 -2.43 -11.83
C ALA A 358 17.97 -1.63 -10.67
N ASP A 359 17.50 -2.30 -9.60
CA ASP A 359 17.05 -1.63 -8.37
C ASP A 359 18.28 -1.05 -7.63
N PRO A 360 18.34 0.26 -7.35
CA PRO A 360 19.43 0.84 -6.57
C PRO A 360 19.62 0.21 -5.19
N LEU A 361 18.58 -0.41 -4.65
CA LEU A 361 18.59 -1.09 -3.35
C LEU A 361 18.75 -2.61 -3.48
N HIS A 362 19.13 -3.12 -4.66
CA HIS A 362 19.26 -4.56 -4.93
C HIS A 362 20.13 -5.27 -3.89
N ALA A 363 21.27 -4.69 -3.50
CA ALA A 363 22.17 -5.27 -2.50
C ALA A 363 21.46 -5.53 -1.16
N ALA A 364 20.64 -4.59 -0.68
CA ALA A 364 19.83 -4.78 0.52
C ALA A 364 18.65 -5.73 0.28
N ARG A 365 18.00 -5.68 -0.89
CA ARG A 365 16.84 -6.51 -1.24
C ARG A 365 17.15 -7.99 -1.34
N VAL A 366 18.36 -8.38 -1.73
CA VAL A 366 18.80 -9.78 -1.77
C VAL A 366 19.04 -10.32 -0.37
N LEU A 367 19.51 -9.47 0.55
CA LEU A 367 19.77 -9.81 1.93
C LEU A 367 18.51 -9.75 2.81
N GLU A 368 17.50 -9.00 2.38
CA GLU A 368 16.18 -8.89 3.02
C GLU A 368 15.70 -10.28 3.48
N ARG A 369 15.13 -10.36 4.67
CA ARG A 369 14.44 -11.51 5.22
C ARG A 369 13.11 -11.03 5.79
N THR A 370 12.08 -11.84 5.61
CA THR A 370 10.83 -11.65 6.34
C THR A 370 10.86 -12.54 7.57
N VAL A 371 10.54 -11.96 8.72
CA VAL A 371 10.60 -12.62 10.03
C VAL A 371 9.24 -12.54 10.71
N LEU A 372 8.70 -13.68 11.11
CA LEU A 372 7.58 -13.79 12.04
C LEU A 372 8.14 -14.04 13.44
N ARG A 373 7.77 -13.20 14.40
CA ARG A 373 8.16 -13.31 15.81
C ARG A 373 6.95 -13.68 16.65
N ARG A 374 7.09 -14.71 17.48
CA ARG A 374 6.11 -15.05 18.53
C ARG A 374 6.45 -14.23 19.77
N LEU A 375 5.51 -13.41 20.21
CA LEU A 375 5.63 -12.47 21.32
C LEU A 375 4.69 -12.89 22.44
N VAL A 376 5.19 -13.03 23.66
CA VAL A 376 4.38 -13.30 24.84
C VAL A 376 4.54 -12.19 25.87
N PRO A 377 3.53 -11.91 26.72
CA PRO A 377 3.72 -11.07 27.88
C PRO A 377 4.84 -11.61 28.77
N ARG A 378 5.79 -10.75 29.13
CA ARG A 378 6.85 -11.09 30.07
C ARG A 378 6.22 -11.42 31.42
N ALA A 379 6.57 -12.57 32.00
CA ALA A 379 6.13 -12.92 33.34
C ALA A 379 6.55 -11.82 34.33
N SER A 380 5.61 -11.37 35.17
CA SER A 380 5.92 -10.46 36.27
C SER A 380 7.03 -11.10 37.11
N ARG A 381 8.20 -10.45 37.20
CA ARG A 381 9.17 -10.87 38.22
C ARG A 381 8.50 -10.59 39.57
N PRO A 382 8.40 -11.57 40.48
CA PRO A 382 8.04 -11.25 41.86
C PRO A 382 9.06 -10.23 42.39
N GLU A 383 8.56 -9.15 42.97
CA GLU A 383 9.36 -8.12 43.66
C GLU A 383 10.14 -8.71 44.84
#